data_AF-A0A7R9UYA6-F1
#
_entry.id   AF-A0A7R9UYA6-F1
#
_cell.length_a   1.000
_cell.length_b   1.000
_cell.length_c   1.000
_cell.angle_alpha   90.00
_cell.angle_beta   90.00
_cell.angle_gamma   90.00
#
_symmetry.space_group_name_H-M   'P 1'
#
loop_
_entity.id
_entity.type
_entity.pdbx_description
1 polymer ?
#
loop_
_entity_poly.entity_id
_entity_poly.type
_entity_poly.pdbx_seq_one_letter_code
_entity_poly.pdbx_strand_id
1 'polypeptide(L)'
;VAEAKAEAEVEAEADVGGGRLPERWVMRVQRAPEPSDVLWANLPLRSEERARRRLVAVGTSLVVILTGAIVMGVGRGSTGRPIFGVGCIIFGNALINASLPRIALREGWQRVTQLHDSLCAKLAAFQILNSVAALLVWLGNTDGRLSAEWWRECAPIVNAIIVSQIGVSNVFALLRLGSRVRRWFRAPRARTQADANSLWAAKDESFVPVRTSLVLKYAALALMLGPLFPTVYLLGAAGCAISFAIDAYLLLRQLAPLPHTDGRLILTTALERVLPCALVARVPVALVALAVRSRQLALQLPAVDG
;
A
#
# COMPACT_ATOMS: atom_id res chain seq x y z
N VAL A 1 19.44 22.24 -23.85
CA VAL A 1 19.62 23.07 -25.06
C VAL A 1 19.85 22.21 -26.30
N ALA A 2 20.77 21.24 -26.29
CA ALA A 2 20.95 20.31 -27.43
C ALA A 2 19.73 19.39 -27.68
N GLU A 3 19.07 18.91 -26.61
CA GLU A 3 17.89 18.05 -26.70
C GLU A 3 16.65 18.81 -27.24
N ALA A 4 16.48 20.07 -26.82
CA ALA A 4 15.42 20.95 -27.34
C ALA A 4 15.62 21.36 -28.81
N LYS A 5 16.87 21.34 -29.30
CA LYS A 5 17.16 21.63 -30.71
C LYS A 5 16.89 20.42 -31.61
N ALA A 6 17.10 19.21 -31.10
CA ALA A 6 16.77 17.97 -31.81
C ALA A 6 15.24 17.75 -31.91
N GLU A 7 14.46 18.12 -30.89
CA GLU A 7 12.99 18.05 -30.96
C GLU A 7 12.41 19.05 -31.98
N ALA A 8 13.01 20.23 -32.12
CA ALA A 8 12.58 21.25 -33.10
C ALA A 8 12.91 20.89 -34.56
N GLU A 9 14.02 20.18 -34.81
CA GLU A 9 14.39 19.74 -36.17
C GLU A 9 13.50 18.59 -36.67
N VAL A 10 13.02 17.71 -35.78
CA VAL A 10 12.08 16.63 -36.14
C VAL A 10 10.68 17.18 -36.44
N GLU A 11 10.27 18.28 -35.79
CA GLU A 11 9.00 18.95 -36.11
C GLU A 11 9.04 19.68 -37.47
N ALA A 12 10.20 20.18 -37.89
CA ALA A 12 10.35 20.92 -39.16
C ALA A 12 10.36 20.00 -40.41
N GLU A 13 10.81 18.75 -40.29
CA GLU A 13 10.82 17.80 -41.41
C GLU A 13 9.46 17.13 -41.67
N ALA A 14 8.49 17.25 -40.76
CA ALA A 14 7.17 16.65 -40.90
C ALA A 14 6.23 17.41 -41.86
N ASP A 15 6.57 18.63 -42.29
CA ASP A 15 5.64 19.54 -42.99
C ASP A 15 5.87 19.66 -44.51
N VAL A 16 6.85 18.97 -45.09
CA VAL A 16 7.24 19.17 -46.52
C VAL A 16 6.52 18.20 -47.48
N GLY A 17 5.54 17.42 -47.01
CA GLY A 17 4.97 16.27 -47.73
C GLY A 17 3.48 16.27 -48.02
N GLY A 18 2.84 17.43 -48.25
CA GLY A 18 1.66 17.68 -49.09
C GLY A 18 0.56 16.61 -49.36
N GLY A 19 0.27 15.70 -48.44
CA GLY A 19 -0.85 14.76 -48.54
C GLY A 19 -1.59 14.73 -47.21
N ARG A 20 -2.71 15.47 -47.10
CA ARG A 20 -3.61 15.35 -45.94
C ARG A 20 -4.19 13.94 -45.90
N LEU A 21 -3.52 13.05 -45.17
CA LEU A 21 -4.11 11.79 -44.74
C LEU A 21 -5.41 12.13 -43.99
N PRO A 22 -6.51 11.42 -44.23
CA PRO A 22 -7.78 11.69 -43.56
C PRO A 22 -7.54 11.69 -42.04
N GLU A 23 -8.04 12.73 -41.36
CA GLU A 23 -7.88 13.06 -39.92
C GLU A 23 -8.31 11.96 -38.93
N ARG A 24 -8.59 10.75 -39.39
CA ARG A 24 -9.32 9.72 -38.62
C ARG A 24 -8.45 8.72 -37.86
N TRP A 25 -7.13 8.74 -38.00
CA TRP A 25 -6.27 7.76 -37.32
C TRP A 25 -4.98 8.38 -36.78
N VAL A 26 -5.07 9.10 -35.66
CA VAL A 26 -3.89 9.47 -34.87
C VAL A 26 -3.34 8.22 -34.19
N MET A 27 -2.30 7.61 -34.78
CA MET A 27 -1.59 6.50 -34.15
C MET A 27 -0.79 7.03 -32.94
N ARG A 28 -1.11 6.53 -31.74
CA ARG A 28 -0.32 6.83 -30.54
C ARG A 28 0.97 6.03 -30.57
N VAL A 29 2.05 6.65 -31.02
CA VAL A 29 3.40 6.09 -30.94
C VAL A 29 4.00 6.45 -29.58
N GLN A 30 4.59 5.46 -28.90
CA GLN A 30 5.34 5.68 -27.66
C GLN A 30 6.66 4.90 -27.75
N ARG A 31 7.72 5.42 -27.14
CA ARG A 31 8.99 4.70 -26.97
C ARG A 31 8.74 3.31 -26.37
N ALA A 32 9.27 2.28 -27.03
CA ALA A 32 9.16 0.92 -26.57
C ALA A 32 9.86 0.77 -25.20
N PRO A 33 9.21 0.16 -24.19
CA PRO A 33 9.86 -0.17 -22.93
C PRO A 33 10.86 -1.32 -23.13
N GLU A 34 11.69 -1.57 -22.12
CA GLU A 34 12.59 -2.73 -22.12
C GLU A 34 11.80 -4.05 -22.25
N PRO A 35 12.31 -5.07 -22.96
CA PRO A 35 11.61 -6.33 -23.16
C PRO A 35 11.20 -7.05 -21.86
N SER A 36 11.96 -6.87 -20.79
CA SER A 36 11.69 -7.40 -19.45
C SER A 36 10.56 -6.69 -18.72
N ASP A 37 10.26 -5.44 -19.08
CA ASP A 37 9.13 -4.68 -18.53
C ASP A 37 7.83 -4.99 -19.27
N VAL A 38 7.89 -5.56 -20.48
CA VAL A 38 6.70 -5.91 -21.27
C VAL A 38 5.99 -7.15 -20.71
N LEU A 39 4.72 -7.00 -20.35
CA LEU A 39 3.83 -8.11 -20.01
C LEU A 39 3.19 -8.66 -21.30
N TRP A 40 3.93 -9.53 -21.99
CA TRP A 40 3.57 -10.10 -23.29
C TRP A 40 2.17 -10.73 -23.33
N ALA A 41 1.76 -11.40 -22.24
CA ALA A 41 0.44 -12.02 -22.12
C ALA A 41 -0.74 -11.02 -22.25
N ASN A 42 -0.50 -9.73 -21.98
CA ASN A 42 -1.52 -8.69 -21.99
C ASN A 42 -1.48 -7.81 -23.25
N LEU A 43 -0.54 -8.03 -24.17
CA LEU A 43 -0.45 -7.26 -25.42
C LEU A 43 -1.69 -7.40 -26.33
N PRO A 44 -2.29 -8.59 -26.49
CA PRO A 44 -3.46 -8.75 -27.36
C PRO A 44 -4.75 -8.09 -26.83
N LEU A 45 -4.75 -7.61 -25.59
CA LEU A 45 -5.96 -7.11 -24.94
C LEU A 45 -6.39 -5.75 -25.48
N ARG A 46 -7.65 -5.65 -25.92
CA ARG A 46 -8.28 -4.39 -26.32
C ARG A 46 -8.36 -3.41 -25.14
N SER A 47 -8.39 -2.11 -25.41
CA SER A 47 -8.49 -1.05 -24.39
C SER A 47 -9.73 -1.20 -23.50
N GLU A 48 -10.87 -1.52 -24.11
CA GLU A 48 -12.15 -1.73 -23.41
C GLU A 48 -12.08 -2.93 -22.46
N GLU A 49 -11.48 -4.03 -22.89
CA GLU A 49 -11.33 -5.22 -22.05
C GLU A 49 -10.43 -4.92 -20.84
N ARG A 50 -9.34 -4.17 -21.05
CA ARG A 50 -8.47 -3.69 -19.96
C ARG A 50 -9.22 -2.78 -19.00
N ALA A 51 -10.02 -1.84 -19.51
CA ALA A 51 -10.85 -0.96 -18.67
C ALA A 51 -11.84 -1.77 -17.82
N ARG A 52 -12.54 -2.75 -18.42
CA ARG A 52 -13.46 -3.65 -17.71
C ARG A 52 -12.75 -4.45 -16.62
N ARG A 53 -11.60 -5.05 -16.94
CA ARG A 53 -10.79 -5.81 -15.97
C ARG A 53 -10.34 -4.94 -14.79
N ARG A 54 -9.90 -3.70 -15.05
CA ARG A 54 -9.52 -2.74 -14.01
C ARG A 54 -10.71 -2.34 -13.14
N LEU A 55 -11.88 -2.10 -13.74
CA LEU A 55 -13.09 -1.78 -12.99
C LEU A 55 -13.49 -2.92 -12.04
N VAL A 56 -13.47 -4.16 -12.54
CA VAL A 56 -13.73 -5.35 -11.71
C VAL A 56 -12.69 -5.50 -10.60
N ALA A 57 -11.41 -5.26 -10.90
CA ALA A 57 -10.35 -5.31 -9.90
C ALA A 57 -10.50 -4.24 -8.80
N VAL A 58 -10.89 -3.02 -9.17
CA VAL A 58 -11.19 -1.95 -8.21
C VAL A 58 -12.41 -2.31 -7.37
N GLY A 59 -13.51 -2.75 -8.00
CA GLY A 59 -14.72 -3.17 -7.30
C GLY A 59 -14.47 -4.31 -6.31
N THR A 60 -13.74 -5.34 -6.74
CA THR A 60 -13.35 -6.46 -5.85
C THR A 60 -12.43 -6.00 -4.72
N SER A 61 -11.49 -5.09 -4.99
CA SER A 61 -10.65 -4.50 -3.95
C SER A 61 -11.51 -3.76 -2.92
N LEU A 62 -12.46 -2.92 -3.35
CA LEU A 62 -13.40 -2.19 -2.49
C LEU A 62 -14.23 -3.13 -1.62
N VAL A 63 -14.76 -4.21 -2.18
CA VAL A 63 -15.50 -5.23 -1.40
C VAL A 63 -14.63 -5.81 -0.30
N VAL A 64 -13.37 -6.15 -0.60
CA VAL A 64 -12.42 -6.64 0.41
C VAL A 64 -12.16 -5.58 1.49
N ILE A 65 -12.13 -4.29 1.13
CA ILE A 65 -12.02 -3.20 2.12
C ILE A 65 -13.22 -3.16 3.05
N LEU A 66 -14.42 -3.16 2.47
CA LEU A 66 -15.67 -3.10 3.22
C LEU A 66 -15.82 -4.33 4.14
N THR A 67 -15.48 -5.53 3.66
CA THR A 67 -15.48 -6.73 4.50
C THR A 67 -14.51 -6.60 5.67
N GLY A 68 -13.30 -6.08 5.44
CA GLY A 68 -12.34 -5.81 6.53
C GLY A 68 -12.90 -4.83 7.57
N ALA A 69 -13.50 -3.73 7.12
CA ALA A 69 -14.16 -2.76 8.00
C ALA A 69 -15.32 -3.36 8.80
N ILE A 70 -16.17 -4.19 8.18
CA ILE A 70 -17.27 -4.88 8.86
C ILE A 70 -16.73 -5.84 9.92
N VAL A 71 -15.71 -6.63 9.60
CA VAL A 71 -15.08 -7.56 10.55
C VAL A 71 -14.52 -6.81 11.77
N MET A 72 -13.90 -5.65 11.56
CA MET A 72 -13.45 -4.79 12.66
C MET A 72 -14.62 -4.23 13.49
N GLY A 73 -15.72 -3.83 12.83
CA GLY A 73 -16.94 -3.37 13.50
C GLY A 73 -17.59 -4.46 14.35
N VAL A 74 -17.66 -5.69 13.85
CA VAL A 74 -18.18 -6.85 14.60
C VAL A 74 -17.29 -7.15 15.81
N GLY A 75 -15.97 -7.05 15.66
CA GLY A 75 -15.02 -7.21 16.77
C GLY A 75 -15.30 -6.26 17.94
N ARG A 76 -15.84 -5.06 17.66
CA ARG A 76 -16.26 -4.08 18.69
C ARG A 76 -17.39 -4.60 19.57
N GLY A 77 -18.37 -5.31 19.00
CA GLY A 77 -19.53 -5.82 19.72
C GLY A 77 -19.23 -7.02 20.63
N SER A 78 -18.06 -7.65 20.47
CA SER A 78 -17.62 -8.73 21.36
C SER A 78 -17.05 -8.13 22.65
N THR A 79 -17.91 -8.04 23.67
CA THR A 79 -17.73 -7.36 24.97
C THR A 79 -16.63 -7.91 25.88
N GLY A 80 -15.55 -8.53 25.37
CA GLY A 80 -14.58 -9.16 26.28
C GLY A 80 -13.14 -9.32 25.85
N ARG A 81 -12.71 -9.12 24.59
CA ARG A 81 -11.32 -9.45 24.20
C ARG A 81 -10.73 -8.46 23.18
N PRO A 82 -10.00 -7.40 23.61
CA PRO A 82 -9.24 -6.55 22.68
C PRO A 82 -8.27 -7.36 21.80
N ILE A 83 -7.80 -8.51 22.30
CA ILE A 83 -6.98 -9.48 21.56
C ILE A 83 -7.69 -9.97 20.28
N PHE A 84 -9.01 -10.20 20.33
CA PHE A 84 -9.76 -10.66 19.16
C PHE A 84 -9.80 -9.58 18.07
N GLY A 85 -10.07 -8.33 18.45
CA GLY A 85 -10.05 -7.20 17.52
C GLY A 85 -8.67 -7.02 16.85
N VAL A 86 -7.59 -7.10 17.62
CA VAL A 86 -6.22 -7.06 17.09
C VAL A 86 -5.95 -8.23 16.13
N GLY A 87 -6.39 -9.44 16.49
CA GLY A 87 -6.29 -10.63 15.65
C GLY A 87 -7.02 -10.48 14.31
N CYS A 88 -8.23 -9.92 14.32
CA CYS A 88 -9.01 -9.61 13.12
C CYS A 88 -8.29 -8.61 12.21
N ILE A 89 -7.69 -7.56 12.77
CA ILE A 89 -6.91 -6.56 12.01
C ILE A 89 -5.68 -7.20 11.36
N ILE A 90 -4.96 -8.04 12.11
CA ILE A 90 -3.78 -8.76 11.61
C ILE A 90 -4.18 -9.70 10.47
N PHE A 91 -5.22 -10.52 10.70
CA PHE A 91 -5.72 -11.47 9.70
C PHE A 91 -6.21 -10.76 8.44
N GLY A 92 -6.97 -9.67 8.60
CA GLY A 92 -7.44 -8.85 7.49
C GLY A 92 -6.27 -8.33 6.65
N ASN A 93 -5.27 -7.70 7.27
CA ASN A 93 -4.09 -7.22 6.55
C ASN A 93 -3.33 -8.35 5.83
N ALA A 94 -3.18 -9.51 6.46
CA ALA A 94 -2.55 -10.67 5.84
C ALA A 94 -3.34 -11.17 4.61
N LEU A 95 -4.67 -11.24 4.73
CA LEU A 95 -5.56 -11.64 3.65
C LEU A 95 -5.47 -10.67 2.46
N ILE A 96 -5.45 -9.35 2.70
CA ILE A 96 -5.28 -8.36 1.64
C ILE A 96 -3.92 -8.51 0.96
N ASN A 97 -2.84 -8.61 1.72
CA ASN A 97 -1.50 -8.76 1.15
C ASN A 97 -1.39 -10.03 0.29
N ALA A 98 -2.17 -11.07 0.60
CA ALA A 98 -2.22 -12.28 -0.21
C ALA A 98 -3.17 -12.19 -1.42
N SER A 99 -4.24 -11.38 -1.36
CA SER A 99 -5.28 -11.31 -2.40
C SER A 99 -5.00 -10.24 -3.45
N LEU A 100 -4.56 -9.04 -3.05
CA LEU A 100 -4.40 -7.90 -3.96
C LEU A 100 -3.38 -8.16 -5.09
N PRO A 101 -2.20 -8.76 -4.86
CA PRO A 101 -1.29 -9.09 -5.96
C PRO A 101 -1.95 -9.99 -7.01
N ARG A 102 -2.79 -10.94 -6.59
CA ARG A 102 -3.51 -11.84 -7.50
C ARG A 102 -4.60 -11.12 -8.29
N ILE A 103 -5.26 -10.15 -7.67
CA ILE A 103 -6.25 -9.29 -8.33
C ILE A 103 -5.55 -8.38 -9.34
N ALA A 104 -4.42 -7.77 -8.96
CA ALA A 104 -3.67 -6.85 -9.80
C ALA A 104 -3.14 -7.50 -11.08
N LEU A 105 -2.72 -8.76 -11.01
CA LEU A 105 -2.30 -9.52 -12.20
C LEU A 105 -3.43 -9.69 -13.24
N ARG A 106 -4.70 -9.60 -12.82
CA ARG A 106 -5.87 -9.74 -13.71
C ARG A 106 -6.27 -8.43 -14.40
N GLU A 107 -5.65 -7.30 -14.04
CA GLU A 107 -6.00 -5.96 -14.54
C GLU A 107 -5.58 -5.71 -16.00
N GLY A 108 -4.74 -6.58 -16.58
CA GLY A 108 -4.30 -6.46 -17.97
C GLY A 108 -3.32 -5.30 -18.20
N TRP A 109 -2.40 -5.06 -17.26
CA TRP A 109 -1.31 -4.10 -17.45
C TRP A 109 -0.36 -4.56 -18.55
N GLN A 110 0.12 -3.64 -19.38
CA GLN A 110 1.08 -3.96 -20.45
C GLN A 110 2.53 -3.89 -19.97
N ARG A 111 2.79 -3.17 -18.88
CA ARG A 111 4.12 -3.01 -18.29
C ARG A 111 4.15 -3.50 -16.85
N VAL A 112 5.25 -4.13 -16.45
CA VAL A 112 5.53 -4.56 -15.07
C VAL A 112 5.57 -3.34 -14.16
N THR A 113 6.19 -2.26 -14.61
CA THR A 113 6.23 -0.97 -13.91
C THR A 113 4.84 -0.44 -13.58
N GLN A 114 3.92 -0.43 -14.55
CA GLN A 114 2.54 0.05 -14.34
C GLN A 114 1.76 -0.86 -13.37
N LEU A 115 1.97 -2.17 -13.47
CA LEU A 115 1.42 -3.14 -12.53
C LEU A 115 1.95 -2.87 -11.12
N HIS A 116 3.25 -2.64 -10.96
CA HIS A 116 3.89 -2.35 -9.67
C HIS A 116 3.37 -1.06 -9.05
N ASP A 117 3.23 0.00 -9.85
CA ASP A 117 2.73 1.31 -9.41
C ASP A 117 1.26 1.21 -8.95
N SER A 118 0.41 0.55 -9.73
CA SER A 118 -0.98 0.26 -9.38
C SER A 118 -1.10 -0.60 -8.10
N LEU A 119 -0.31 -1.68 -8.02
CA LEU A 119 -0.33 -2.61 -6.89
C LEU A 119 0.15 -1.93 -5.60
N CYS A 120 1.24 -1.17 -5.66
CA CYS A 120 1.79 -0.43 -4.51
C CYS A 120 0.78 0.59 -4.00
N ALA A 121 0.18 1.39 -4.90
CA ALA A 121 -0.82 2.39 -4.52
C ALA A 121 -2.05 1.76 -3.86
N LYS A 122 -2.58 0.65 -4.41
CA LYS A 122 -3.73 -0.06 -3.84
C LYS A 122 -3.43 -0.68 -2.48
N LEU A 123 -2.28 -1.34 -2.35
CA LEU A 123 -1.84 -1.92 -1.07
C LEU A 123 -1.66 -0.83 -0.01
N ALA A 124 -0.96 0.26 -0.34
CA ALA A 124 -0.73 1.36 0.59
C ALA A 124 -2.05 1.99 1.03
N ALA A 125 -2.90 2.37 0.08
CA ALA A 125 -4.21 2.96 0.37
C ALA A 125 -5.04 2.05 1.25
N PHE A 126 -5.12 0.76 0.92
CA PHE A 126 -5.86 -0.20 1.73
C PHE A 126 -5.31 -0.31 3.15
N GLN A 127 -4.01 -0.57 3.29
CA GLN A 127 -3.41 -0.82 4.59
C GLN A 127 -3.50 0.41 5.50
N ILE A 128 -3.36 1.62 4.93
CA ILE A 128 -3.53 2.89 5.64
C ILE A 128 -4.98 3.05 6.07
N LEU A 129 -5.94 2.96 5.15
CA LEU A 129 -7.37 3.12 5.46
C LEU A 129 -7.85 2.11 6.50
N ASN A 130 -7.43 0.85 6.38
CA ASN A 130 -7.76 -0.21 7.33
C ASN A 130 -7.21 0.10 8.73
N SER A 131 -5.97 0.58 8.81
CA SER A 131 -5.35 0.90 10.10
C SER A 131 -5.95 2.16 10.73
N VAL A 132 -6.27 3.17 9.91
CA VAL A 132 -6.97 4.38 10.37
C VAL A 132 -8.38 4.03 10.83
N ALA A 133 -9.13 3.23 10.07
CA ALA A 133 -10.47 2.78 10.46
C ALA A 133 -10.44 1.99 11.78
N ALA A 134 -9.49 1.07 11.95
CA ALA A 134 -9.28 0.35 13.21
C ALA A 134 -9.10 1.32 14.38
N LEU A 135 -8.26 2.34 14.21
CA LEU A 135 -7.97 3.33 15.24
C LEU A 135 -9.17 4.26 15.51
N LEU A 136 -9.91 4.65 14.47
CA LEU A 136 -11.12 5.46 14.60
C LEU A 136 -12.22 4.74 15.36
N VAL A 137 -12.36 3.42 15.18
CA VAL A 137 -13.28 2.61 15.98
C VAL A 137 -12.92 2.75 17.47
N TRP A 138 -11.65 2.66 17.84
CA TRP A 138 -11.24 2.85 19.24
C TRP A 138 -11.40 4.29 19.74
N LEU A 139 -11.14 5.30 18.89
CA LEU A 139 -11.39 6.72 19.18
C LEU A 139 -12.88 7.06 19.39
N GLY A 140 -13.79 6.28 18.80
CA GLY A 140 -15.23 6.46 18.99
C GLY A 140 -15.75 5.97 20.34
N ASN A 141 -14.92 5.35 21.19
CA ASN A 141 -15.34 4.79 22.48
C ASN A 141 -15.09 5.73 23.67
N THR A 142 -15.20 7.03 23.45
CA THR A 142 -14.60 8.05 24.34
C THR A 142 -15.61 8.93 25.04
N ASP A 143 -16.90 8.68 24.85
CA ASP A 143 -18.00 9.57 25.28
C ASP A 143 -17.74 11.06 24.93
N GLY A 144 -16.94 11.30 23.88
CA GLY A 144 -16.52 12.63 23.45
C GLY A 144 -15.48 13.33 24.33
N ARG A 145 -14.70 12.61 25.15
CA ARG A 145 -13.69 13.17 26.08
C ARG A 145 -12.28 12.60 25.79
N LEU A 146 -11.33 13.47 25.44
CA LEU A 146 -9.88 13.18 25.43
C LEU A 146 -9.27 13.45 26.82
N SER A 147 -9.72 12.75 27.87
CA SER A 147 -9.20 12.98 29.24
C SER A 147 -7.79 12.38 29.41
N ALA A 148 -7.11 12.70 30.51
CA ALA A 148 -5.86 12.02 30.86
C ALA A 148 -6.06 10.50 31.03
N GLU A 149 -7.24 10.09 31.48
CA GLU A 149 -7.67 8.70 31.60
C GLU A 149 -7.86 8.05 30.22
N TRP A 150 -8.50 8.76 29.29
CA TRP A 150 -8.58 8.31 27.90
C TRP A 150 -7.20 8.05 27.30
N TRP A 151 -6.26 8.97 27.52
CA TRP A 151 -4.87 8.82 27.09
C TRP A 151 -4.21 7.59 27.70
N ARG A 152 -4.44 7.34 29.00
CA ARG A 152 -3.92 6.19 29.74
C ARG A 152 -4.47 4.87 29.20
N GLU A 153 -5.72 4.83 28.76
CA GLU A 153 -6.37 3.62 28.24
C GLU A 153 -6.09 3.39 26.75
N CYS A 154 -6.19 4.43 25.93
CA CYS A 154 -6.13 4.30 24.48
C CYS A 154 -4.70 4.29 23.93
N ALA A 155 -3.76 5.05 24.50
CA ALA A 155 -2.40 5.09 23.97
C ALA A 155 -1.71 3.72 23.98
N PRO A 156 -1.82 2.89 25.04
CA PRO A 156 -1.29 1.53 25.03
C PRO A 156 -1.91 0.66 23.93
N ILE A 157 -3.23 0.76 23.71
CA ILE A 157 -3.95 -0.01 22.68
C ILE A 157 -3.48 0.40 21.27
N VAL A 158 -3.43 1.71 21.00
CA VAL A 158 -2.96 2.25 19.72
C VAL A 158 -1.51 1.86 19.45
N ASN A 159 -0.62 2.01 20.44
CA ASN A 159 0.77 1.60 20.33
C ASN A 159 0.88 0.09 20.12
N ALA A 160 0.12 -0.74 20.83
CA ALA A 160 0.10 -2.19 20.65
C ALA A 160 -0.37 -2.59 19.25
N ILE A 161 -1.41 -1.94 18.71
CA ILE A 161 -1.86 -2.16 17.33
C ILE A 161 -0.72 -1.83 16.36
N ILE A 162 -0.08 -0.67 16.48
CA ILE A 162 0.99 -0.26 15.56
C ILE A 162 2.21 -1.19 15.67
N VAL A 163 2.66 -1.50 16.88
CA VAL A 163 3.76 -2.43 17.14
C VAL A 163 3.44 -3.81 16.56
N SER A 164 2.22 -4.33 16.77
CA SER A 164 1.82 -5.62 16.20
C SER A 164 1.84 -5.59 14.68
N GLN A 165 1.41 -4.50 14.05
CA GLN A 165 1.43 -4.38 12.59
C GLN A 165 2.85 -4.29 12.03
N ILE A 166 3.76 -3.59 12.72
CA ILE A 166 5.18 -3.53 12.38
C ILE A 166 5.80 -4.93 12.51
N GLY A 167 5.65 -5.54 13.68
CA GLY A 167 6.24 -6.84 13.99
C GLY A 167 5.73 -7.94 13.08
N VAL A 168 4.41 -8.13 13.02
CA VAL A 168 3.80 -9.22 12.25
C VAL A 168 4.11 -9.09 10.76
N SER A 169 3.96 -7.91 10.15
CA SER A 169 4.20 -7.75 8.70
C SER A 169 5.66 -8.02 8.34
N ASN A 170 6.59 -7.58 9.18
CA ASN A 170 8.01 -7.80 8.98
C ASN A 170 8.44 -9.24 9.26
N VAL A 171 7.87 -9.89 10.27
CA VAL A 171 8.09 -11.32 10.54
C VAL A 171 7.59 -12.17 9.37
N PHE A 172 6.38 -11.93 8.86
CA PHE A 172 5.88 -12.65 7.68
C PHE A 172 6.76 -12.43 6.45
N ALA A 173 7.25 -11.21 6.23
CA ALA A 173 8.18 -10.90 5.16
C ALA A 173 9.52 -11.64 5.32
N LEU A 174 10.07 -11.72 6.52
CA LEU A 174 11.31 -12.44 6.81
C LEU A 174 11.16 -13.96 6.67
N LEU A 175 10.03 -14.50 7.13
CA LEU A 175 9.77 -15.93 7.11
C LEU A 175 9.52 -16.45 5.69
N ARG A 176 8.93 -15.63 4.80
CA ARG A 176 8.54 -16.02 3.43
C ARG A 176 7.96 -17.43 3.36
N LEU A 177 6.97 -17.72 4.21
CA LEU A 177 6.44 -19.08 4.38
C LEU A 177 6.06 -19.74 3.05
N GLY A 178 5.51 -18.96 2.10
CA GLY A 178 5.19 -19.44 0.77
C GLY A 178 6.41 -19.98 -0.01
N SER A 179 7.55 -19.30 0.02
CA SER A 179 8.76 -19.80 -0.66
C SER A 179 9.38 -20.98 0.07
N ARG A 180 9.36 -20.99 1.41
CA ARG A 180 9.85 -22.14 2.20
C ARG A 180 9.01 -23.39 1.93
N VAL A 181 7.68 -23.25 1.90
CA VAL A 181 6.78 -24.37 1.59
C VAL A 181 7.04 -24.90 0.18
N ARG A 182 7.23 -24.02 -0.82
CA ARG A 182 7.59 -24.46 -2.18
C ARG A 182 8.92 -25.22 -2.21
N ARG A 183 9.95 -24.72 -1.52
CA ARG A 183 11.28 -25.35 -1.49
C ARG A 183 11.28 -26.69 -0.75
N TRP A 184 10.62 -26.79 0.39
CA TRP A 184 10.67 -28.00 1.21
C TRP A 184 9.69 -29.09 0.76
N PHE A 185 8.51 -28.71 0.27
CA PHE A 185 7.47 -29.70 -0.07
C PHE A 185 7.30 -29.93 -1.57
N ARG A 186 7.50 -28.91 -2.42
CA ARG A 186 7.29 -29.04 -3.86
C ARG A 186 8.58 -29.33 -4.63
N ALA A 187 9.70 -28.71 -4.26
CA ALA A 187 10.95 -28.90 -4.98
C ALA A 187 11.46 -30.35 -4.98
N PRO A 188 11.37 -31.13 -3.88
CA PRO A 188 11.77 -32.54 -3.90
C PRO A 188 10.88 -33.42 -4.78
N ARG A 189 9.67 -32.95 -5.12
CA ARG A 189 8.71 -33.65 -5.97
C ARG A 189 8.77 -33.17 -7.43
N ALA A 190 9.70 -32.29 -7.78
CA ALA A 190 9.89 -31.82 -9.13
C ALA A 190 10.44 -32.95 -10.02
N ARG A 191 9.89 -33.09 -11.23
CA ARG A 191 10.30 -34.15 -12.16
C ARG A 191 11.62 -33.84 -12.86
N THR A 192 11.94 -32.56 -13.03
CA THR A 192 13.14 -32.10 -13.73
C THR A 192 13.95 -31.17 -12.83
N GLN A 193 15.26 -31.12 -13.08
CA GLN A 193 16.14 -30.16 -12.39
C GLN A 193 15.74 -28.71 -12.69
N ALA A 194 15.26 -28.43 -13.90
CA ALA A 194 14.76 -27.11 -14.27
C ALA A 194 13.55 -26.70 -13.42
N ASP A 195 12.60 -27.60 -13.20
CA ASP A 195 11.45 -27.37 -12.33
C ASP A 195 11.90 -27.18 -10.87
N ALA A 196 12.82 -28.01 -10.39
CA ALA A 196 13.38 -27.87 -9.05
C ALA A 196 14.05 -26.50 -8.88
N ASN A 197 14.92 -26.11 -9.82
CA ASN A 197 15.59 -24.82 -9.83
C ASN A 197 14.58 -23.66 -9.87
N SER A 198 13.48 -23.78 -10.62
CA SER A 198 12.43 -22.77 -10.67
C SER A 198 11.69 -22.60 -9.33
N LEU A 199 11.52 -23.68 -8.56
CA LEU A 199 10.90 -23.66 -7.24
C LEU A 199 11.86 -23.12 -6.16
N TRP A 200 13.17 -23.30 -6.36
CA TRP A 200 14.22 -22.74 -5.52
C TRP A 200 14.46 -21.26 -5.80
N ALA A 201 14.39 -20.84 -7.07
CA ALA A 201 14.40 -19.45 -7.49
C ALA A 201 13.20 -18.74 -6.86
N ALA A 202 13.46 -17.86 -5.89
CA ALA A 202 12.40 -17.16 -5.18
C ALA A 202 11.89 -15.95 -5.98
N LYS A 203 11.49 -16.18 -7.24
CA LYS A 203 10.92 -15.15 -8.10
C LYS A 203 9.63 -14.66 -7.47
N ASP A 204 9.63 -13.39 -7.10
CA ASP A 204 8.51 -12.73 -6.45
C ASP A 204 8.38 -11.34 -7.01
N GLU A 205 7.64 -11.24 -8.11
CA GLU A 205 7.42 -9.98 -8.83
C GLU A 205 6.68 -8.97 -7.93
N SER A 206 5.86 -9.45 -6.99
CA SER A 206 5.14 -8.60 -6.06
C SER A 206 5.98 -8.06 -4.90
N PHE A 207 7.24 -8.51 -4.76
CA PHE A 207 8.07 -8.16 -3.61
C PHE A 207 8.21 -6.65 -3.43
N VAL A 208 8.65 -5.94 -4.47
CA VAL A 208 8.93 -4.49 -4.37
C VAL A 208 7.66 -3.70 -4.06
N PRO A 209 6.53 -3.84 -4.79
CA PRO A 209 5.29 -3.13 -4.45
C PRO A 209 4.79 -3.41 -3.04
N VAL A 210 4.85 -4.67 -2.58
CA VAL A 210 4.39 -5.06 -1.24
C VAL A 210 5.25 -4.40 -0.17
N ARG A 211 6.58 -4.46 -0.29
CA ARG A 211 7.50 -3.89 0.70
C ARG A 211 7.46 -2.36 0.70
N THR A 212 7.45 -1.73 -0.47
CA THR A 212 7.30 -0.27 -0.57
C THR A 212 5.98 0.18 0.05
N SER A 213 4.87 -0.51 -0.21
CA SER A 213 3.57 -0.17 0.40
C SER A 213 3.57 -0.23 1.93
N LEU A 214 4.31 -1.19 2.53
CA LEU A 214 4.45 -1.31 3.98
C LEU A 214 5.24 -0.14 4.58
N VAL A 215 6.32 0.29 3.93
CA VAL A 215 7.10 1.47 4.36
C VAL A 215 6.23 2.73 4.25
N LEU A 216 5.49 2.88 3.14
CA LEU A 216 4.57 4.00 2.97
C LEU A 216 3.47 4.03 4.01
N LYS A 217 2.96 2.86 4.41
CA LYS A 217 2.00 2.74 5.50
C LYS A 217 2.57 3.30 6.81
N TYR A 218 3.80 2.93 7.19
CA TYR A 218 4.39 3.42 8.44
C TYR A 218 4.60 4.94 8.41
N ALA A 219 5.12 5.47 7.31
CA ALA A 219 5.29 6.91 7.12
C ALA A 219 3.95 7.66 7.14
N ALA A 220 2.94 7.16 6.41
CA ALA A 220 1.63 7.79 6.35
C ALA A 220 0.93 7.77 7.72
N LEU A 221 0.97 6.66 8.45
CA LEU A 221 0.39 6.59 9.80
C LEU A 221 1.06 7.55 10.78
N ALA A 222 2.40 7.66 10.73
CA ALA A 222 3.13 8.65 11.53
C ALA A 222 2.72 10.09 11.19
N LEU A 223 2.60 10.42 9.90
CA LEU A 223 2.19 11.75 9.46
C LEU A 223 0.74 12.08 9.84
N MET A 224 -0.18 11.13 9.64
CA MET A 224 -1.62 11.31 9.89
C MET A 224 -1.94 11.37 11.38
N LEU A 225 -1.40 10.43 12.17
CA LEU A 225 -1.80 10.21 13.56
C LEU A 225 -0.87 10.87 14.57
N GLY A 226 0.32 11.27 14.16
CA GLY A 226 1.32 11.87 15.03
C GLY A 226 0.84 13.10 15.84
N PRO A 227 -0.04 13.98 15.33
CA PRO A 227 -0.61 15.07 16.13
C PRO A 227 -1.45 14.59 17.32
N LEU A 228 -2.13 13.44 17.16
CA LEU A 228 -2.82 12.81 18.26
C LEU A 228 -1.80 12.09 19.13
N PHE A 229 -1.04 11.15 18.57
CA PHE A 229 -0.15 10.22 19.28
C PHE A 229 1.32 10.45 18.87
N PRO A 230 2.09 11.28 19.59
CA PRO A 230 3.49 11.57 19.23
C PRO A 230 4.40 10.34 19.19
N THR A 231 4.09 9.31 20.00
CA THR A 231 4.82 8.02 20.01
C THR A 231 4.82 7.34 18.64
N VAL A 232 3.82 7.61 17.80
CA VAL A 232 3.70 7.02 16.46
C VAL A 232 4.80 7.49 15.52
N TYR A 233 5.39 8.68 15.73
CA TYR A 233 6.57 9.10 14.96
C TYR A 233 7.76 8.16 15.20
N LEU A 234 8.04 7.86 16.46
CA LEU A 234 9.14 6.95 16.84
C LEU A 234 8.86 5.53 16.35
N LEU A 235 7.62 5.04 16.54
CA LEU A 235 7.24 3.70 16.05
C LEU A 235 7.29 3.61 14.52
N GLY A 236 6.86 4.64 13.81
CA GLY A 236 6.94 4.71 12.35
C GLY A 236 8.38 4.69 11.87
N ALA A 237 9.26 5.49 12.48
CA ALA A 237 10.69 5.50 12.18
C ALA A 237 11.35 4.13 12.45
N ALA A 238 11.05 3.50 13.59
CA ALA A 238 11.51 2.16 13.92
C ALA A 238 11.00 1.12 12.91
N GLY A 239 9.72 1.20 12.51
CA GLY A 239 9.13 0.35 11.49
C GLY A 239 9.83 0.46 10.14
N CYS A 240 10.17 1.68 9.70
CA CYS A 240 10.95 1.92 8.50
C CYS A 240 12.38 1.34 8.60
N ALA A 241 13.06 1.54 9.74
CA ALA A 241 14.42 1.02 9.94
C ALA A 241 14.47 -0.52 9.95
N ILE A 242 13.51 -1.16 10.66
CA ILE A 242 13.37 -2.63 10.67
C ILE A 242 13.08 -3.14 9.26
N SER A 243 12.16 -2.49 8.53
CA SER A 243 11.86 -2.87 7.15
C SER A 243 13.09 -2.77 6.27
N PHE A 244 13.86 -1.69 6.37
CA PHE A 244 15.10 -1.52 5.61
C PHE A 244 16.09 -2.64 5.87
N ALA A 245 16.34 -3.00 7.13
CA ALA A 245 17.27 -4.07 7.50
C ALA A 245 16.81 -5.43 6.93
N ILE A 246 15.51 -5.73 7.01
CA ILE A 246 14.92 -6.95 6.45
C ILE A 246 15.03 -6.95 4.92
N ASP A 247 14.73 -5.84 4.26
CA ASP A 247 14.78 -5.74 2.81
C ASP A 247 16.21 -5.90 2.29
N ALA A 248 17.19 -5.28 2.96
CA ALA A 248 18.60 -5.51 2.67
C ALA A 248 18.99 -6.99 2.79
N TYR A 249 18.57 -7.65 3.88
CA TYR A 249 18.82 -9.08 4.06
C TYR A 249 18.15 -9.93 2.97
N LEU A 250 16.88 -9.66 2.65
CA LEU A 250 16.12 -10.43 1.65
C LEU A 250 16.69 -10.26 0.24
N LEU A 251 17.04 -9.04 -0.15
CA LEU A 251 17.66 -8.74 -1.45
C LEU A 251 19.03 -9.40 -1.59
N LEU A 252 19.86 -9.38 -0.53
CA LEU A 252 21.22 -9.92 -0.59
C LEU A 252 21.28 -11.44 -0.43
N ARG A 253 20.34 -12.06 0.29
CA ARG A 253 20.47 -13.47 0.71
C ARG A 253 19.36 -14.39 0.21
N GLN A 254 18.17 -13.89 -0.14
CA GLN A 254 17.03 -14.76 -0.44
C GLN A 254 16.44 -14.59 -1.83
N LEU A 255 16.56 -13.41 -2.45
CA LEU A 255 15.97 -13.12 -3.75
C LEU A 255 16.97 -13.40 -4.86
N ALA A 256 16.61 -14.36 -5.72
CA ALA A 256 17.31 -14.67 -6.95
C ALA A 256 16.26 -15.13 -7.99
N PRO A 257 16.19 -14.49 -9.17
CA PRO A 257 16.88 -13.26 -9.57
C PRO A 257 16.42 -12.03 -8.76
N LEU A 258 17.18 -10.93 -8.86
CA LEU A 258 16.78 -9.64 -8.29
C LEU A 258 15.42 -9.21 -8.86
N PRO A 259 14.51 -8.69 -8.01
CA PRO A 259 13.21 -8.23 -8.47
C PRO A 259 13.37 -7.00 -9.36
N HIS A 260 12.44 -6.82 -10.30
CA HIS A 260 12.43 -5.65 -11.18
C HIS A 260 12.15 -4.38 -10.36
N THR A 261 13.07 -3.42 -10.42
CA THR A 261 12.98 -2.13 -9.72
C THR A 261 12.89 -0.99 -10.73
N ASP A 262 11.88 -0.14 -10.59
CA ASP A 262 11.82 1.15 -11.26
C ASP A 262 11.96 2.26 -10.21
N GLY A 263 12.92 3.16 -10.41
CA GLY A 263 13.11 4.33 -9.55
C GLY A 263 11.87 5.25 -9.55
N ARG A 264 11.07 5.25 -10.63
CA ARG A 264 9.84 6.04 -10.69
C ARG A 264 8.79 5.56 -9.71
N LEU A 265 8.70 4.27 -9.40
CA LEU A 265 7.71 3.72 -8.47
C LEU A 265 7.72 4.46 -7.14
N ILE A 266 8.91 4.72 -6.59
CA ILE A 266 9.06 5.44 -5.33
C ILE A 266 8.63 6.90 -5.53
N LEU A 267 9.12 7.56 -6.59
CA LEU A 267 8.79 8.96 -6.84
C LEU A 267 7.27 9.17 -7.01
N THR A 268 6.63 8.44 -7.93
CA THR A 268 5.24 8.63 -8.32
C THR A 268 4.27 8.13 -7.25
N THR A 269 4.50 6.96 -6.68
CA THR A 269 3.55 6.42 -5.69
C THR A 269 3.78 7.02 -4.30
N ALA A 270 5.03 7.15 -3.85
CA ALA A 270 5.30 7.68 -2.51
C ALA A 270 5.09 9.19 -2.43
N LEU A 271 5.86 9.94 -3.24
CA LEU A 271 6.00 11.38 -3.07
C LEU A 271 4.85 12.15 -3.71
N GLU A 272 4.32 11.68 -4.85
CA GLU A 272 3.25 12.42 -5.55
C GLU A 272 1.84 12.03 -5.09
N ARG A 273 1.64 10.80 -4.59
CA ARG A 273 0.29 10.29 -4.27
C ARG A 273 0.08 10.05 -2.78
N VAL A 274 0.83 9.14 -2.16
CA VAL A 274 0.48 8.64 -0.81
C VAL A 274 0.83 9.64 0.29
N LEU A 275 2.04 10.18 0.30
CA LEU A 275 2.48 11.11 1.36
C LEU A 275 1.73 12.45 1.34
N PRO A 276 1.46 13.08 0.18
CA PRO A 276 0.63 14.28 0.13
C PRO A 276 -0.79 14.02 0.64
N CYS A 277 -1.41 12.91 0.25
CA CYS A 277 -2.71 12.51 0.78
C CYS A 277 -2.68 12.32 2.30
N ALA A 278 -1.62 11.70 2.83
CA ALA A 278 -1.44 11.52 4.27
C ALA A 278 -1.27 12.87 5.01
N LEU A 279 -0.54 13.82 4.42
CA LEU A 279 -0.40 15.18 4.95
C LEU A 279 -1.72 15.95 4.94
N VAL A 280 -2.51 15.85 3.86
CA VAL A 280 -3.85 16.46 3.81
C VAL A 280 -4.77 15.80 4.83
N ALA A 281 -4.74 14.47 4.96
CA ALA A 281 -5.55 13.72 5.91
C ALA A 281 -5.15 13.97 7.38
N ARG A 282 -3.97 14.54 7.64
CA ARG A 282 -3.57 15.02 8.97
C ARG A 282 -4.46 16.17 9.46
N VAL A 283 -4.95 17.03 8.56
CA VAL A 283 -5.76 18.20 8.89
C VAL A 283 -7.06 17.82 9.61
N PRO A 284 -7.94 16.95 9.07
CA PRO A 284 -9.17 16.57 9.77
C PRO A 284 -8.89 15.87 11.11
N VAL A 285 -7.82 15.07 11.21
CA VAL A 285 -7.43 14.42 12.47
C VAL A 285 -7.05 15.46 13.54
N ALA A 286 -6.27 16.47 13.15
CA ALA A 286 -5.92 17.58 14.03
C ALA A 286 -7.15 18.42 14.42
N LEU A 287 -8.08 18.67 13.49
CA LEU A 287 -9.32 19.39 13.78
C LEU A 287 -10.21 18.63 14.77
N VAL A 288 -10.33 17.30 14.64
CA VAL A 288 -11.05 16.46 15.61
C VAL A 288 -10.39 16.56 16.99
N ALA A 289 -9.06 16.50 17.05
CA ALA A 289 -8.31 16.66 18.30
C ALA A 289 -8.59 18.01 18.97
N LEU A 290 -8.56 19.10 18.19
CA LEU A 290 -8.84 20.45 18.67
C LEU A 290 -10.29 20.61 19.12
N ALA A 291 -11.26 20.08 18.35
CA ALA A 291 -12.67 20.16 18.66
C ALA A 291 -13.03 19.41 19.96
N VAL A 292 -12.43 18.24 20.19
CA VAL A 292 -12.65 17.53 21.44
C VAL A 292 -12.01 18.27 22.61
N ARG A 293 -10.81 18.81 22.44
CA ARG A 293 -10.13 19.61 23.48
C ARG A 293 -10.90 20.89 23.84
N SER A 294 -11.43 21.61 22.86
CA SER A 294 -12.20 22.84 23.11
C SER A 294 -13.49 22.54 23.88
N ARG A 295 -14.20 21.45 23.54
CA ARG A 295 -15.38 21.00 24.28
C ARG A 295 -15.07 20.66 25.74
N GLN A 296 -13.91 20.05 26.01
CA GLN A 296 -13.50 19.75 27.39
C GLN A 296 -13.21 21.01 28.20
N LEU A 297 -12.51 21.99 27.61
CA LEU A 297 -12.24 23.26 28.27
C LEU A 297 -13.55 24.00 28.59
N ALA A 298 -14.52 23.98 27.69
CA ALA A 298 -15.84 24.57 27.92
C ALA A 298 -16.60 23.92 29.09
N LEU A 299 -16.45 22.59 29.29
CA LEU A 299 -17.06 21.86 30.41
C LEU A 299 -16.34 22.06 31.75
N GLN A 300 -15.09 22.54 31.74
CA GLN A 300 -14.31 22.81 32.96
C GLN A 300 -14.47 24.23 33.47
N LEU A 301 -15.08 25.13 32.71
CA LEU A 301 -15.38 26.48 33.19
C LEU A 301 -16.44 26.37 34.29
N PRO A 302 -16.21 26.94 35.48
CA PRO A 302 -17.19 26.92 36.56
C PRO A 302 -18.49 27.54 36.03
N ALA A 303 -19.63 26.91 36.37
CA ALA A 303 -20.92 27.56 36.17
C ALA A 303 -20.83 28.91 36.89
N VAL A 304 -20.91 29.99 36.13
CA VAL A 304 -21.04 31.33 36.71
C VAL A 304 -22.45 31.35 37.27
N ASP A 305 -22.59 30.93 38.52
CA ASP A 305 -23.85 31.03 39.27
C ASP A 305 -24.18 32.52 39.36
N GLY A 306 -25.18 32.93 38.59
CA GLY A 306 -25.76 34.27 38.61
C GLY A 306 -26.80 34.41 39.71
#